data_AF-A0A3C1RYF0-F1
#
_entry.id   AF-A0A3C1RYF0-F1
#
_cell.length_a   1.000
_cell.length_b   1.000
_cell.length_c   1.000
_cell.angle_alpha   90.00
_cell.angle_beta   90.00
_cell.angle_gamma   90.00
#
_symmetry.space_group_name_H-M   'P 1'
#
loop_
_entity.id
_entity.type
_entity.pdbx_description
1 polymer ?
#
loop_
_entity_poly.entity_id
_entity_poly.type
_entity_poly.pdbx_seq_one_letter_code
_entity_poly.pdbx_strand_id
1 'polypeptide(L)'
;YGFKTSFSTTRYWSDLKNELINRRPVVIGVDTTPSGHIITVIGYNNQGYIVNDPWGDAYTGYSNSEGRRIIYSSGYMDQVAGPDGSIWAHFIEP
;
A
#
# COMPACT_ATOMS: atom_id res chain seq x y z
N TYR A 1 -13.21 7.11 -20.72
CA TYR A 1 -12.25 6.16 -21.34
C TYR A 1 -11.18 5.89 -20.30
N GLY A 2 -10.85 4.61 -20.04
CA GLY A 2 -9.91 4.19 -19.00
C GLY A 2 -10.57 3.43 -17.84
N PHE A 3 -9.74 2.95 -16.91
CA PHE A 3 -10.14 2.33 -15.64
C PHE A 3 -10.94 3.32 -14.78
N LYS A 4 -11.95 2.85 -14.05
CA LYS A 4 -12.63 3.66 -13.04
C LYS A 4 -11.74 3.76 -11.80
N THR A 5 -11.69 4.92 -11.18
CA THR A 5 -10.87 5.12 -9.98
C THR A 5 -11.67 5.78 -8.86
N SER A 6 -11.42 5.36 -7.63
CA SER A 6 -11.97 6.01 -6.44
C SER A 6 -10.84 6.37 -5.48
N PHE A 7 -10.86 7.60 -4.97
CA PHE A 7 -9.87 8.12 -4.03
C PHE A 7 -10.53 8.42 -2.69
N SER A 8 -9.84 8.11 -1.59
CA SER A 8 -10.23 8.52 -0.25
C SER A 8 -9.01 8.54 0.68
N THR A 9 -9.06 9.42 1.68
CA THR A 9 -8.08 9.51 2.78
C THR A 9 -8.55 8.81 4.05
N THR A 10 -9.69 8.12 3.98
CA THR A 10 -10.36 7.52 5.14
C THR A 10 -10.76 6.08 4.84
N ARG A 11 -9.91 5.34 4.12
CA ARG A 11 -10.15 3.91 3.83
C ARG A 11 -9.78 3.05 5.02
N TYR A 12 -10.42 1.88 5.07
CA TYR A 12 -10.14 0.84 6.04
C TYR A 12 -9.25 -0.25 5.40
N TRP A 13 -8.48 -0.96 6.23
CA TRP A 13 -7.70 -2.12 5.78
C TRP A 13 -8.59 -3.23 5.24
N SER A 14 -9.82 -3.34 5.74
CA SER A 14 -10.83 -4.25 5.21
C SER A 14 -11.20 -3.92 3.76
N ASP A 15 -11.33 -2.63 3.42
CA ASP A 15 -11.58 -2.18 2.05
C ASP A 15 -10.42 -2.57 1.13
N LEU A 16 -9.19 -2.35 1.57
CA LEU A 16 -7.99 -2.76 0.84
C LEU A 16 -7.98 -4.27 0.59
N LYS A 17 -8.24 -5.08 1.62
CA LYS A 17 -8.28 -6.53 1.49
C LYS A 17 -9.36 -6.97 0.50
N ASN A 18 -10.52 -6.30 0.48
CA ASN A 18 -11.57 -6.58 -0.49
C ASN A 18 -11.11 -6.33 -1.92
N GLU A 19 -10.40 -5.22 -2.19
CA GLU A 19 -9.80 -4.96 -3.50
C GLU A 19 -8.79 -6.06 -3.89
N LEU A 20 -7.90 -6.41 -2.98
CA LEU A 20 -6.86 -7.42 -3.21
C LEU A 20 -7.45 -8.83 -3.45
N ILE A 21 -8.51 -9.22 -2.73
CA ILE A 21 -9.26 -10.46 -2.96
C ILE A 21 -9.85 -10.47 -4.37
N ASN A 22 -10.36 -9.33 -4.84
CA ASN A 22 -10.86 -9.17 -6.20
C ASN A 22 -9.76 -9.01 -7.27
N ARG A 23 -8.49 -9.28 -6.90
CA ARG A 23 -7.31 -9.17 -7.77
C ARG A 23 -7.09 -7.75 -8.32
N ARG A 24 -7.53 -6.73 -7.58
CA ARG A 24 -7.31 -5.33 -7.89
C ARG A 24 -6.21 -4.76 -6.99
N PRO A 25 -5.03 -4.41 -7.55
CA PRO A 25 -3.99 -3.73 -6.79
C PRO A 25 -4.48 -2.40 -6.25
N VAL A 26 -3.96 -2.01 -5.09
CA VAL A 26 -4.31 -0.73 -4.44
C VAL A 26 -3.08 0.14 -4.34
N VAL A 27 -3.21 1.40 -4.73
CA VAL A 27 -2.16 2.40 -4.54
C VAL A 27 -2.42 3.14 -3.23
N ILE A 28 -1.43 3.23 -2.36
CA ILE A 28 -1.54 3.92 -1.07
C ILE A 28 -0.42 4.90 -0.85
N GLY A 29 -0.67 5.88 0.04
CA GLY A 29 0.33 6.78 0.57
C GLY A 29 0.91 6.24 1.87
N VAL A 30 2.22 6.41 2.05
CA VAL A 30 2.95 6.01 3.26
C VAL A 30 4.00 7.07 3.64
N ASP A 31 4.20 7.27 4.93
CA ASP A 31 5.17 8.21 5.50
C ASP A 31 6.54 7.56 5.70
N THR A 32 7.07 6.93 4.65
CA THR A 32 8.39 6.27 4.67
C THR A 32 9.54 7.19 4.25
N THR A 33 9.24 8.35 3.68
CA THR A 33 10.20 9.40 3.30
C THR A 33 9.75 10.75 3.86
N PRO A 34 10.62 11.77 3.96
CA PRO A 34 10.25 13.08 4.52
C PRO A 34 9.10 13.80 3.79
N SER A 35 8.86 13.49 2.52
CA SER A 35 7.80 14.08 1.70
C SER A 35 6.53 13.22 1.63
N GLY A 36 6.52 12.07 2.30
CA GLY A 36 5.59 10.99 2.00
C GLY A 36 5.97 10.27 0.71
N HIS A 37 5.41 9.08 0.52
CA HIS A 37 5.75 8.16 -0.56
C HIS A 37 4.52 7.38 -1.03
N ILE A 38 4.52 6.96 -2.29
CA ILE A 38 3.41 6.19 -2.87
C ILE A 38 3.90 4.79 -3.20
N ILE A 39 3.19 3.78 -2.70
CA ILE A 39 3.48 2.36 -2.96
C ILE A 39 2.24 1.64 -3.49
N THR A 40 2.44 0.50 -4.15
CA THR A 40 1.35 -0.33 -4.67
C THR A 40 1.25 -1.63 -3.88
N VAL A 41 0.14 -1.86 -3.20
CA VAL A 41 -0.19 -3.13 -2.56
C VAL A 41 -0.77 -4.08 -3.60
N ILE A 42 -0.19 -5.27 -3.69
CA ILE A 42 -0.55 -6.28 -4.70
C ILE A 42 -1.05 -7.59 -4.07
N GLY A 43 -0.99 -7.71 -2.76
CA GLY A 43 -1.53 -8.85 -2.02
C GLY A 43 -1.29 -8.73 -0.52
N TYR A 44 -1.72 -9.75 0.23
CA TYR A 44 -1.45 -9.86 1.65
C TYR A 44 -1.38 -11.34 2.06
N ASN A 45 -0.74 -11.63 3.18
CA ASN A 45 -0.67 -12.96 3.79
C ASN A 45 -0.58 -12.83 5.32
N ASN A 46 -0.30 -13.93 6.01
CA ASN A 46 -0.19 -13.94 7.48
C ASN A 46 0.99 -13.12 8.03
N GLN A 47 1.96 -12.73 7.19
CA GLN A 47 3.10 -11.92 7.57
C GLN A 47 2.84 -10.42 7.38
N GLY A 48 1.94 -10.04 6.47
CA GLY A 48 1.60 -8.64 6.20
C GLY A 48 1.14 -8.40 4.77
N TYR A 49 1.44 -7.21 4.26
CA TYR A 49 1.08 -6.74 2.92
C TYR A 49 2.25 -6.91 1.95
N ILE A 50 1.95 -7.46 0.78
CA ILE A 50 2.91 -7.62 -0.32
C ILE A 50 2.81 -6.37 -1.20
N VAL A 51 3.92 -5.66 -1.36
CA VAL A 51 3.96 -4.37 -2.06
C VAL A 51 5.00 -4.33 -3.16
N ASN A 52 4.75 -3.46 -4.13
CA ASN A 52 5.78 -2.90 -5.00
C ASN A 52 6.02 -1.47 -4.55
N ASP A 53 7.21 -1.22 -4.01
CA ASP A 53 7.70 0.08 -3.59
C ASP A 53 8.65 0.64 -4.68
N PRO A 54 8.33 1.76 -5.34
CA PRO A 54 9.16 2.26 -6.45
C PRO A 54 10.52 2.83 -6.00
N TRP A 55 10.73 3.10 -4.72
CA TRP A 55 12.00 3.62 -4.19
C TRP A 55 12.91 2.49 -3.70
N GLY A 56 12.34 1.36 -3.24
CA GLY A 56 13.11 0.23 -2.74
C GLY A 56 12.55 -0.30 -1.43
N ASP A 57 13.41 -0.89 -0.60
CA ASP A 57 13.00 -1.46 0.69
C ASP A 57 13.08 -0.44 1.83
N ALA A 58 11.92 -0.01 2.31
CA ALA A 58 11.78 0.91 3.43
C ALA A 58 12.37 0.34 4.74
N TYR A 59 12.39 -0.98 4.94
CA TYR A 59 13.03 -1.59 6.12
C TYR A 59 14.54 -1.39 6.15
N THR A 60 15.14 -1.19 4.98
CA THR A 60 16.58 -0.92 4.86
C THR A 60 16.90 0.57 4.90
N GLY A 61 15.90 1.42 5.20
CA GLY A 61 16.00 2.86 5.01
C GLY A 61 16.29 3.22 3.54
N TYR A 62 15.78 2.44 2.60
CA TYR A 62 16.01 2.57 1.16
C TYR A 62 17.46 2.41 0.69
N SER A 63 18.33 1.75 1.48
CA SER A 63 19.66 1.36 1.01
C SER A 63 19.61 0.23 -0.04
N ASN A 64 18.57 -0.60 -0.01
CA ASN A 64 18.25 -1.55 -1.06
C ASN A 64 17.20 -0.97 -2.01
N SER A 65 17.52 -0.85 -3.30
CA SER A 65 16.62 -0.31 -4.33
C SER A 65 15.65 -1.35 -4.92
N GLU A 66 15.75 -2.62 -4.55
CA GLU A 66 14.84 -3.67 -5.04
C GLU A 66 13.50 -3.65 -4.28
N GLY A 67 12.56 -2.85 -4.75
CA GLY A 67 11.25 -2.67 -4.11
C GLY A 67 10.14 -3.65 -4.53
N ARG A 68 10.48 -4.73 -5.23
CA ARG A 68 9.50 -5.65 -5.84
C ARG A 68 9.05 -6.73 -4.86
N ARG A 69 7.73 -6.89 -4.67
CA ARG A 69 7.13 -7.94 -3.82
C ARG A 69 7.69 -7.98 -2.39
N ILE A 70 7.96 -6.81 -1.81
CA ILE A 70 8.37 -6.72 -0.41
C ILE A 70 7.18 -7.04 0.49
N ILE A 71 7.42 -7.71 1.60
CA ILE A 71 6.40 -7.95 2.62
C ILE A 71 6.61 -6.95 3.76
N TYR A 72 5.72 -5.98 3.87
CA TYR A 72 5.64 -5.09 5.01
C TYR A 72 4.63 -5.64 6.03
N SER A 73 5.04 -5.79 7.29
CA SER A 73 4.17 -6.27 8.37
C SER A 73 2.96 -5.35 8.56
N SER A 74 1.83 -5.91 8.99
CA SER A 74 0.61 -5.12 9.21
C SER A 74 0.84 -3.96 10.18
N GLY A 75 1.58 -4.19 11.27
CA GLY A 75 1.90 -3.14 12.24
C GLY A 75 2.81 -2.03 11.68
N TYR A 76 3.75 -2.39 10.78
CA TYR A 76 4.53 -1.37 10.08
C TYR A 76 3.66 -0.56 9.13
N MET A 77 2.76 -1.22 8.40
CA MET A 77 1.83 -0.55 7.49
C MET A 77 0.84 0.34 8.23
N ASP A 78 0.32 -0.07 9.38
CA ASP A 78 -0.48 0.77 10.28
C ASP A 78 0.27 2.03 10.73
N GLN A 79 1.57 1.88 11.00
CA GLN A 79 2.42 2.99 11.43
C GLN A 79 2.68 4.00 10.30
N VAL A 80 2.94 3.53 9.08
CA VAL A 80 3.37 4.41 7.97
C VAL A 80 2.23 4.84 7.04
N ALA A 81 1.18 4.04 6.86
CA ALA A 81 0.03 4.38 6.03
C ALA A 81 -1.11 5.04 6.82
N GLY A 82 -1.01 5.02 8.15
CA GLY A 82 -2.03 5.46 9.08
C GLY A 82 -2.88 4.31 9.64
N PRO A 83 -3.56 4.54 10.78
CA PRO A 83 -4.44 3.56 11.38
C PRO A 83 -5.69 3.32 10.53
N ASP A 84 -6.43 2.27 10.87
CA ASP A 84 -7.67 1.91 10.21
C ASP A 84 -8.65 3.10 10.13
N GLY A 85 -9.24 3.31 8.95
CA GLY A 85 -10.12 4.46 8.67
C GLY A 85 -9.39 5.78 8.37
N SER A 86 -8.06 5.77 8.29
CA SER A 86 -7.22 6.95 7.99
C SER A 86 -6.28 6.72 6.80
N ILE A 87 -6.52 5.66 6.02
CA ILE A 87 -5.61 5.26 4.94
C ILE A 87 -5.90 6.11 3.70
N TRP A 88 -4.86 6.74 3.17
CA TRP A 88 -4.85 7.37 1.86
C TRP A 88 -4.70 6.31 0.78
N ALA A 89 -5.73 6.11 -0.06
CA ALA A 89 -5.71 5.07 -1.08
C ALA A 89 -6.49 5.43 -2.35
N HIS A 90 -5.99 4.94 -3.48
CA HIS A 90 -6.65 4.89 -4.78
C HIS A 90 -7.02 3.45 -5.13
N PHE A 91 -8.30 3.23 -5.39
CA PHE A 91 -8.83 1.98 -5.95
C PHE A 91 -8.99 2.13 -7.45
N ILE A 92 -8.65 1.06 -8.18
CA ILE A 92 -8.64 1.04 -9.65
C ILE A 92 -9.48 -0.15 -10.10
N GLU A 93 -10.58 0.13 -10.78
CA GLU A 93 -11.54 -0.85 -11.27
C GLU A 93 -11.50 -0.93 -12.81
N PRO A 94 -11.58 -2.14 -13.39
CA PRO A 94 -11.62 -2.35 -14.84
C PRO A 94 -12.89 -1.80 -15.51
#